data_AF-A0A0M3DCM0-F1
#
_entry.id   AF-A0A0M3DCM0-F1
#
_cell.length_a   1.000
_cell.length_b   1.000
_cell.length_c   1.000
_cell.angle_alpha   90.00
_cell.angle_beta   90.00
_cell.angle_gamma   90.00
#
_symmetry.space_group_name_H-M   'P 1'
#
loop_
_entity.id
_entity.type
_entity.pdbx_description
1 polymer ?
#
loop_
_entity_poly.entity_id
_entity_poly.type
_entity_poly.pdbx_seq_one_letter_code
_entity_poly.pdbx_strand_id
1 'polypeptide(L)'
;MAVKIRLKRLGKIRAPYYRIVVADSKTKRDGRVIEEIGKYHPTEEPSFIEVDSERAQYWLSVGAQPTEQVAAILKITGDWGKFKGDKDAKSTLKVAEPKAPFEIDASKKSVVKPKAEKKAEAPAEEAPAAADAEAAEAPAADAE
;
A
#
# COMPACT_ATOMS: atom_id res chain seq x y z
N MET A 1 -4.47 -29.24 8.84
CA MET A 1 -5.20 -27.98 8.61
C MET A 1 -4.79 -27.09 9.75
N ALA A 2 -3.92 -26.12 9.51
CA ALA A 2 -3.30 -25.34 10.57
C ALA A 2 -3.20 -23.91 10.09
N VAL A 3 -3.86 -23.00 10.80
CA VAL A 3 -3.80 -21.57 10.53
C VAL A 3 -2.49 -21.05 11.12
N LYS A 4 -1.73 -20.32 10.30
CA LYS A 4 -0.45 -19.72 10.68
C LYS A 4 -0.49 -18.21 10.52
N ILE A 5 0.20 -17.52 11.42
CA ILE A 5 0.49 -16.09 11.28
C ILE A 5 1.87 -15.97 10.64
N ARG A 6 1.92 -15.41 9.43
CA ARG A 6 3.14 -15.36 8.61
C ARG A 6 3.30 -14.02 7.91
N LEU A 7 4.51 -13.77 7.41
CA LEU A 7 4.81 -12.59 6.61
C LEU A 7 4.53 -12.87 5.13
N LYS A 8 3.64 -12.08 4.54
CA LYS A 8 3.42 -12.01 3.09
C LYS A 8 4.37 -10.97 2.51
N ARG A 9 5.12 -11.32 1.46
CA ARG A 9 6.10 -10.40 0.86
C ARG A 9 5.43 -9.58 -0.23
N LEU A 10 5.60 -8.28 -0.16
CA LEU A 10 5.27 -7.30 -1.18
C LEU A 10 6.49 -6.43 -1.47
N GLY A 11 6.32 -5.49 -2.39
CA GLY A 11 7.36 -4.54 -2.78
C GLY A 11 8.23 -5.03 -3.93
N LYS A 12 9.26 -4.23 -4.21
CA LYS A 12 10.17 -4.43 -5.35
C LYS A 12 11.45 -5.14 -4.92
N ILE A 13 12.32 -5.43 -5.87
CA ILE A 13 13.67 -5.89 -5.58
C ILE A 13 14.39 -4.85 -4.69
N ARG A 14 15.10 -5.32 -3.66
CA ARG A 14 15.82 -4.49 -2.66
C ARG A 14 14.97 -3.53 -1.81
N ALA A 15 13.65 -3.54 -1.93
CA ALA A 15 12.74 -2.83 -1.02
C ALA A 15 11.55 -3.72 -0.67
N PRO A 16 11.74 -4.71 0.23
CA PRO A 16 10.68 -5.60 0.67
C PRO A 16 9.76 -4.91 1.68
N TYR A 17 8.45 -5.03 1.44
CA TYR A 17 7.41 -4.66 2.41
C TYR A 17 6.70 -5.93 2.83
N TYR A 18 6.47 -6.13 4.13
CA TYR A 18 5.77 -7.31 4.61
C TYR A 18 4.41 -6.94 5.21
N ARG A 19 3.41 -7.78 4.95
CA ARG A 19 2.16 -7.77 5.69
C ARG A 19 2.15 -8.94 6.65
N ILE A 20 1.71 -8.71 7.88
CA ILE A 20 1.48 -9.75 8.87
C ILE A 20 0.08 -10.29 8.59
N VAL A 21 0.01 -11.52 8.09
CA VAL A 21 -1.22 -12.12 7.60
C VAL A 21 -1.52 -13.44 8.29
N VAL A 22 -2.81 -13.71 8.45
CA VAL A 22 -3.33 -14.97 8.92
C VAL A 22 -3.77 -15.78 7.71
N ALA A 23 -3.20 -16.97 7.54
CA ALA A 23 -3.49 -17.84 6.40
C ALA A 23 -3.37 -19.32 6.77
N ASP A 24 -4.07 -20.19 6.04
CA ASP A 24 -3.85 -21.63 6.17
C ASP A 24 -2.43 -22.01 5.69
N SER A 25 -1.80 -22.91 6.43
CA SER A 25 -0.44 -23.41 6.19
C SER A 25 -0.17 -23.93 4.78
N LYS A 26 -1.16 -24.48 4.07
CA LYS A 26 -1.00 -25.07 2.74
C LYS A 26 -1.03 -24.03 1.61
N THR A 27 -1.46 -22.80 1.90
CA THR A 27 -1.55 -21.75 0.89
C THR A 27 -0.17 -21.21 0.52
N LYS A 28 0.03 -20.81 -0.74
CA LYS A 28 1.28 -20.15 -1.20
C LYS A 28 1.57 -18.89 -0.38
N ARG A 29 2.86 -18.54 -0.19
CA ARG A 29 3.31 -17.37 0.62
C ARG A 29 2.50 -16.11 0.33
N ASP A 30 2.39 -15.74 -0.95
CA ASP A 30 1.75 -14.50 -1.41
C ASP A 30 0.30 -14.71 -1.86
N GLY A 31 -0.33 -15.80 -1.41
CA GLY A 31 -1.66 -16.23 -1.86
C GLY A 31 -2.83 -15.53 -1.18
N ARG A 32 -3.97 -16.22 -1.24
CA ARG A 32 -5.18 -15.85 -0.50
C ARG A 32 -4.88 -15.91 0.99
N VAL A 33 -5.32 -14.87 1.68
CA VAL A 33 -5.22 -14.72 3.14
C VAL A 33 -6.62 -14.69 3.73
N ILE A 34 -6.74 -15.04 5.00
CA ILE A 34 -8.00 -14.92 5.74
C ILE A 34 -8.15 -13.47 6.18
N GLU A 35 -7.10 -12.92 6.81
CA GLU A 35 -7.08 -11.58 7.36
C GLU A 35 -5.66 -11.00 7.37
N GLU A 36 -5.57 -9.68 7.25
CA GLU A 36 -4.32 -8.92 7.42
C GLU A 36 -4.38 -8.18 8.76
N ILE A 37 -3.46 -8.50 9.67
CA ILE A 37 -3.48 -7.99 11.05
C ILE A 37 -2.37 -6.96 11.32
N GLY A 38 -1.55 -6.63 10.32
CA GLY A 38 -0.47 -5.69 10.51
C GLY A 38 0.50 -5.56 9.32
N LYS A 39 1.50 -4.72 9.52
CA LYS A 39 2.56 -4.38 8.55
C LYS A 39 3.93 -4.43 9.21
N TYR A 40 4.94 -4.78 8.43
CA TYR A 40 6.32 -4.80 8.86
C TYR A 40 7.26 -4.34 7.73
N HIS A 41 7.97 -3.25 7.96
CA HIS A 41 8.93 -2.69 7.01
C HIS A 41 10.35 -2.69 7.62
N PRO A 42 11.20 -3.65 7.26
CA PRO A 42 12.56 -3.74 7.82
C PRO A 42 13.54 -2.74 7.22
N THR A 43 13.21 -2.08 6.11
CA THR A 43 14.12 -1.14 5.43
C THR A 43 14.11 0.26 6.03
N GLU A 44 13.16 0.54 6.92
CA GLU A 44 13.07 1.81 7.64
C GLU A 44 13.92 1.74 8.92
N GLU A 45 14.51 2.86 9.30
CA GLU A 45 15.29 3.01 10.53
C GLU A 45 14.63 4.09 11.41
N PRO A 46 14.02 3.72 12.54
CA PRO A 46 13.75 2.38 13.06
C PRO A 46 12.74 1.58 12.22
N SER A 47 12.79 0.25 12.28
CA SER A 47 11.88 -0.62 11.53
C SER A 47 10.42 -0.38 11.88
N PHE A 48 9.61 -0.05 10.87
CA PHE A 48 8.19 0.21 11.07
C PHE A 48 7.43 -1.09 11.30
N ILE A 49 6.72 -1.16 12.42
CA ILE A 49 5.89 -2.28 12.83
C ILE A 49 4.54 -1.72 13.25
N GLU A 50 3.48 -2.24 12.64
CA GLU A 50 2.09 -1.92 12.96
C GLU A 50 1.35 -3.24 13.13
N VAL A 51 0.74 -3.48 14.29
CA VAL A 51 -0.04 -4.69 14.59
C VAL A 51 -1.35 -4.27 15.24
N ASP A 52 -2.45 -4.82 14.75
CA ASP A 52 -3.73 -4.77 15.45
C ASP A 52 -3.69 -5.76 16.60
N SER A 53 -3.50 -5.23 17.82
CA SER A 53 -3.42 -6.03 19.04
C SER A 53 -4.69 -6.83 19.30
N GLU A 54 -5.89 -6.31 19.03
CA GLU A 54 -7.14 -7.02 19.32
C GLU A 54 -7.27 -8.26 18.43
N ARG A 55 -7.02 -8.09 17.13
CA ARG A 55 -7.07 -9.19 16.17
C ARG A 55 -5.95 -10.18 16.37
N ALA A 56 -4.75 -9.73 16.74
CA ALA A 56 -3.65 -10.61 17.09
C ALA A 56 -4.00 -11.51 18.28
N GLN A 57 -4.59 -10.96 19.36
CA GLN A 57 -5.01 -11.76 20.51
C GLN A 57 -6.10 -12.78 20.15
N TYR A 58 -7.08 -12.38 19.34
CA TYR A 58 -8.11 -13.31 18.86
C TYR A 58 -7.51 -14.49 18.09
N TRP A 59 -6.61 -14.22 17.14
CA TRP A 59 -6.02 -15.30 16.34
C TRP A 59 -5.11 -16.22 17.16
N LEU A 60 -4.40 -15.67 18.14
CA LEU A 60 -3.62 -16.47 19.08
C LEU A 60 -4.52 -17.35 19.97
N SER A 61 -5.69 -16.84 20.41
CA SER A 61 -6.62 -17.60 21.26
C SER A 61 -7.30 -18.76 20.53
N VAL A 62 -7.60 -18.62 19.23
CA VAL A 62 -8.11 -19.72 18.40
C VAL A 62 -7.02 -20.71 17.95
N GLY A 63 -5.78 -20.52 18.42
CA GLY A 63 -4.67 -21.45 18.22
C GLY A 63 -3.84 -21.21 16.96
N ALA A 64 -3.94 -20.04 16.31
CA ALA A 64 -3.09 -19.72 15.17
C ALA A 64 -1.61 -19.73 15.59
N GLN A 65 -0.78 -20.42 14.81
CA GLN A 65 0.65 -20.58 15.12
C GLN A 65 1.48 -19.50 14.42
N PRO A 66 2.16 -18.59 15.15
CA PRO A 66 3.05 -17.62 14.54
C PRO A 66 4.33 -18.28 14.02
N THR A 67 4.83 -17.79 12.89
CA THR A 67 6.19 -18.11 12.40
C THR A 67 7.25 -17.39 13.24
N GLU A 68 8.50 -17.86 13.22
CA GLU A 68 9.59 -17.35 14.08
C GLU A 68 9.76 -15.82 14.02
N GLN A 69 9.79 -15.24 12.81
CA GLN A 69 9.92 -13.80 12.61
C GLN A 69 8.69 -13.03 13.12
N VAL A 70 7.48 -13.59 12.94
CA VAL A 70 6.26 -12.98 13.48
C VAL A 70 6.23 -13.06 15.00
N ALA A 71 6.71 -14.16 15.59
CA ALA A 71 6.84 -14.28 17.04
C ALA A 71 7.82 -13.25 17.62
N ALA A 72 8.92 -12.94 16.91
CA ALA A 72 9.82 -11.85 17.29
C ALA A 72 9.10 -10.49 17.26
N ILE A 73 8.34 -10.20 16.21
CA ILE A 73 7.54 -8.97 16.11
C ILE A 73 6.52 -8.87 17.24
N LEU A 74 5.75 -9.93 17.52
CA LEU A 74 4.74 -9.94 18.58
C LEU A 74 5.35 -9.81 19.98
N LYS A 75 6.60 -10.25 20.18
CA LYS A 75 7.35 -9.99 21.43
C LYS A 75 7.72 -8.52 21.57
N ILE A 76 8.15 -7.87 20.48
CA ILE A 76 8.50 -6.45 20.48
C ILE A 76 7.25 -5.59 20.74
N THR A 77 6.12 -5.90 20.10
CA THR A 77 4.86 -5.19 20.31
C THR A 77 4.25 -5.46 21.70
N GLY A 78 4.62 -6.57 22.34
CA GLY A 78 4.09 -6.99 23.66
C GLY A 78 2.86 -7.91 23.58
N ASP A 79 2.30 -8.11 22.39
CA ASP A 79 1.13 -8.98 22.17
C ASP A 79 1.40 -10.44 22.57
N TRP A 80 2.62 -10.93 22.37
CA TRP A 80 2.97 -12.29 22.76
C TRP A 80 2.99 -12.47 24.29
N GLY A 81 3.52 -11.48 25.02
CA GLY A 81 3.53 -11.49 26.48
C GLY A 81 2.10 -11.39 27.04
N LYS A 82 1.29 -10.49 26.48
CA LYS A 82 -0.13 -10.36 26.83
C LYS A 82 -0.90 -11.67 26.63
N PHE A 83 -0.65 -12.38 25.54
CA PHE A 83 -1.26 -13.69 25.27
C PHE A 83 -0.82 -14.76 26.27
N LYS A 84 0.43 -14.72 26.75
CA LYS A 84 0.96 -15.65 27.74
C LYS A 84 0.58 -15.32 29.18
N GLY A 85 -0.11 -14.22 29.41
CA GLY A 85 -0.59 -13.80 30.73
C GLY A 85 0.35 -12.84 31.47
N ASP A 86 1.41 -12.36 30.81
CA ASP A 86 2.31 -11.35 31.37
C ASP A 86 1.64 -9.97 31.31
N LYS A 87 1.22 -9.46 32.47
CA LYS A 87 0.55 -8.15 32.59
C LYS A 87 1.50 -6.97 32.34
N ASP A 88 2.81 -7.20 32.40
CA ASP A 88 3.85 -6.19 32.23
C ASP A 88 4.39 -6.09 30.80
N ALA A 89 3.82 -6.83 29.85
CA ALA A 89 4.24 -6.83 28.45
C ALA A 89 3.96 -5.46 27.81
N LYS A 90 4.98 -4.58 27.80
CA LYS A 90 4.95 -3.26 27.18
C LYS A 90 5.61 -3.31 25.80
N SER A 91 5.03 -2.56 24.86
CA SER A 91 5.59 -2.40 23.51
C SER A 91 6.95 -1.71 23.59
N THR A 92 7.99 -2.37 23.09
CA THR A 92 9.38 -1.85 23.00
C THR A 92 9.66 -1.28 21.60
N LEU A 93 8.61 -0.88 20.87
CA LEU A 93 8.75 -0.31 19.54
C LEU A 93 9.48 1.04 19.59
N LYS A 94 10.53 1.17 18.78
CA LYS A 94 11.20 2.45 18.51
C LYS A 94 10.44 3.16 17.40
N VAL A 95 9.93 4.35 17.69
CA VAL A 95 9.20 5.16 16.71
C VAL A 95 10.17 6.15 16.06
N ALA A 96 10.14 6.24 14.72
CA ALA A 96 10.91 7.24 13.99
C ALA A 96 10.39 8.64 14.33
N GLU A 97 11.28 9.59 14.59
CA GLU A 97 10.87 10.97 14.82
C GLU A 97 10.15 11.53 13.59
N PRO A 98 9.04 12.25 13.75
CA PRO A 98 8.29 12.79 12.62
C PRO A 98 9.20 13.75 11.84
N LYS A 99 9.31 13.55 10.53
CA LYS A 99 10.01 14.49 9.64
C LYS A 99 9.38 15.87 9.80
N ALA A 100 10.20 16.86 10.17
CA ALA A 100 9.77 18.23 10.30
C ALA A 100 9.04 18.70 9.03
N PRO A 101 7.92 19.43 9.14
CA PRO A 101 7.25 19.97 7.98
C PRO A 101 8.22 20.87 7.21
N PHE A 102 8.29 20.66 5.89
CA PHE A 102 9.07 21.52 5.00
C PHE A 102 8.42 22.91 4.98
N GLU A 103 8.96 23.86 5.73
CA GLU A 103 8.59 25.26 5.65
C GLU A 103 9.18 25.86 4.37
N ILE A 104 8.31 26.42 3.53
CA ILE A 104 8.73 27.15 2.33
C ILE A 104 9.29 28.49 2.79
N ASP A 105 10.59 28.68 2.65
CA ASP A 105 11.24 29.98 2.78
C ASP A 105 10.61 30.99 1.78
N ALA A 106 9.72 31.85 2.28
CA ALA A 106 9.08 32.92 1.51
C ALA A 106 10.07 33.95 0.92
N SER A 107 11.36 33.84 1.26
CA SER A 107 12.44 34.73 0.78
C SER A 107 13.08 34.30 -0.54
N LYS A 108 12.77 33.12 -1.09
CA LYS A 108 13.21 32.73 -2.44
C LYS A 108 12.05 32.85 -3.43
N LYS A 109 12.00 34.03 -4.07
CA LYS A 109 11.09 34.40 -5.16
C LYS A 109 10.80 33.22 -6.09
N SER A 110 9.52 32.96 -6.29
CA SER A 110 8.96 32.19 -7.39
C SER A 110 9.56 32.66 -8.72
N VAL A 111 10.43 31.85 -9.31
CA VAL A 111 10.68 31.91 -10.77
C VAL A 111 9.85 30.81 -11.41
N VAL A 112 8.53 30.97 -11.32
CA VAL A 112 7.60 30.45 -12.31
C VAL A 112 7.07 31.67 -13.02
N LYS A 113 7.68 31.97 -14.17
CA LYS A 113 7.23 33.02 -15.08
C LYS A 113 5.81 32.62 -15.54
N PRO A 114 4.77 33.43 -15.29
CA PRO A 114 3.44 33.13 -15.79
C PRO A 114 3.49 33.10 -17.31
N LYS A 115 3.03 31.98 -17.89
CA LYS A 115 2.74 31.89 -19.31
C LYS A 115 1.57 32.83 -19.57
N ALA A 116 1.88 34.02 -20.07
CA ALA A 116 0.92 35.04 -20.45
C ALA A 116 -0.09 34.47 -21.45
N GLU A 117 -1.35 34.75 -21.18
CA GLU A 117 -2.51 34.43 -21.99
C GLU A 117 -2.49 35.20 -23.33
N LYS A 118 -2.92 34.49 -24.38
CA LYS A 118 -3.91 34.93 -25.39
C LYS A 118 -3.59 36.15 -26.26
N LYS A 119 -3.33 35.88 -27.54
CA LYS A 119 -3.78 36.74 -28.64
C LYS A 119 -4.72 35.91 -29.53
N ALA A 120 -5.98 36.32 -29.58
CA ALA A 120 -7.00 35.84 -30.50
C ALA A 120 -7.60 37.07 -31.20
N GLU A 121 -7.46 37.14 -32.52
CA GLU A 121 -8.26 37.87 -33.54
C GLU A 121 -7.49 37.71 -34.88
N ALA A 122 -8.05 37.31 -36.03
CA ALA A 122 -9.42 37.32 -36.52
C ALA A 122 -9.67 36.21 -37.59
N PRO A 123 -10.93 35.76 -37.80
CA PRO A 123 -11.35 34.89 -38.90
C PRO A 123 -12.17 35.62 -39.99
N ALA A 124 -11.88 35.35 -41.27
CA ALA A 124 -12.65 35.59 -42.52
C ALA A 124 -11.63 35.51 -43.68
N GLU A 125 -11.77 34.86 -44.83
CA GLU A 125 -12.86 34.23 -45.58
C GLU A 125 -12.21 33.45 -46.78
N GLU A 126 -13.02 32.69 -47.53
CA GLU A 126 -12.77 31.99 -48.81
C GLU A 126 -12.27 30.53 -48.80
N ALA A 127 -13.26 29.63 -48.82
CA ALA A 127 -13.32 28.38 -49.57
C ALA A 127 -13.42 28.65 -51.10
N PRO A 128 -13.60 27.68 -52.04
CA PRO A 128 -13.67 26.21 -51.94
C PRO A 128 -12.96 25.45 -53.13
N ALA A 129 -13.15 24.12 -53.19
CA ALA A 129 -13.02 23.16 -54.33
C ALA A 129 -12.03 22.02 -54.00
N ALA A 130 -12.30 20.73 -54.19
CA ALA A 130 -13.45 19.95 -54.64
C ALA A 130 -13.23 18.49 -54.11
N ALA A 131 -14.25 17.84 -53.56
CA ALA A 131 -14.94 16.68 -54.16
C ALA A 131 -14.10 15.39 -54.30
N ASP A 132 -14.36 14.44 -53.39
CA ASP A 132 -14.73 13.03 -53.65
C ASP A 132 -15.18 12.48 -52.27
N ALA A 133 -16.47 12.23 -51.97
CA ALA A 133 -17.30 11.09 -52.40
C ALA A 133 -16.58 9.75 -52.15
N GLU A 134 -17.13 8.69 -51.56
CA GLU A 134 -18.40 8.32 -50.93
C GLU A 134 -18.21 6.87 -50.42
N ALA A 135 -19.17 6.35 -49.64
CA ALA A 135 -19.37 4.95 -49.20
C ALA A 135 -18.57 4.48 -47.97
N ALA A 136 -19.13 4.35 -46.76
CA ALA A 136 -20.39 3.77 -46.27
C ALA A 136 -20.42 2.22 -46.21
N GLU A 137 -21.00 1.75 -45.09
CA GLU A 137 -21.47 0.39 -44.74
C GLU A 137 -20.43 -0.69 -44.37
N ALA A 138 -20.62 -1.55 -43.35
CA ALA A 138 -21.69 -1.73 -42.35
C ALA A 138 -21.16 -2.65 -41.22
N PRO A 139 -21.74 -2.59 -40.00
CA PRO A 139 -21.51 -3.57 -38.93
C PRO A 139 -22.48 -4.76 -39.08
N ALA A 140 -22.01 -6.00 -38.91
CA ALA A 140 -22.87 -7.17 -38.81
C ALA A 140 -22.83 -7.74 -37.39
N ALA A 141 -23.96 -7.60 -36.70
CA ALA A 141 -24.35 -8.44 -35.57
C ALA A 141 -24.90 -9.76 -36.12
N ASP A 142 -24.55 -10.87 -35.49
CA ASP A 142 -25.13 -12.18 -35.78
C ASP A 142 -25.63 -12.81 -34.48
N ALA A 143 -26.86 -13.32 -34.54
CA ALA A 143 -27.62 -13.92 -33.47
C ALA A 143 -27.97 -15.35 -33.88
N GLU A 144 -27.72 -16.30 -32.98
CA GLU A 144 -28.51 -17.53 -32.82
C GLU A 144 -28.52 -17.94 -31.34
#